data_AF-A0A3N5ICK9-F1
#
_entry.id   AF-A0A3N5ICK9-F1
#
_cell.length_a   1.000
_cell.length_b   1.000
_cell.length_c   1.000
_cell.angle_alpha   90.00
_cell.angle_beta   90.00
_cell.angle_gamma   90.00
#
_symmetry.space_group_name_H-M   'P 1'
#
loop_
_entity.id
_entity.type
_entity.pdbx_description
1 polymer ?
#
loop_
_entity_poly.entity_id
_entity_poly.type
_entity_poly.pdbx_seq_one_letter_code
_entity_poly.pdbx_strand_id
1 'polypeptide(L)'
;MDPKCPAPSPREPLVPARQLAEQVFSRTAGAPLVAGNSLRLLRDARENYPAWIEALGAAQKFIHFESYIIHEDDVGRRFAEILTAK
;
A
#
# COMPACT_ATOMS: atom_id res chain seq x y z
N MET A 1 21.99 -30.76 -2.26
CA MET A 1 20.88 -31.14 -1.36
C MET A 1 20.42 -29.88 -0.69
N ASP A 2 19.38 -29.26 -1.23
CA ASP A 2 18.83 -28.02 -0.68
C ASP A 2 18.01 -28.32 0.58
N PRO A 3 18.17 -27.56 1.68
CA PRO A 3 17.34 -27.74 2.85
C PRO A 3 15.91 -27.30 2.51
N LYS A 4 15.01 -28.28 2.43
CA LYS A 4 13.58 -28.07 2.24
C LYS A 4 13.07 -27.14 3.35
N CYS A 5 12.53 -25.98 2.97
CA CYS A 5 11.85 -25.06 3.88
C CYS A 5 10.75 -25.84 4.63
N PRO A 6 10.71 -25.83 5.98
CA PRO A 6 9.72 -26.59 6.72
C PRO A 6 8.32 -26.08 6.38
N ALA A 7 7.37 -27.01 6.23
CA ALA A 7 5.98 -26.68 6.01
C ALA A 7 5.45 -25.84 7.20
N PRO A 8 4.59 -24.83 6.95
CA PRO A 8 4.04 -24.01 8.03
C PRO A 8 3.26 -24.92 9.00
N SER A 9 3.51 -24.76 10.30
CA SER A 9 2.74 -25.47 11.33
C SER A 9 1.26 -25.08 11.27
N PRO A 10 0.34 -25.95 11.72
CA PRO A 10 -1.07 -25.60 11.85
C PRO A 10 -1.18 -24.36 12.75
N ARG A 11 -1.68 -23.25 12.20
CA ARG A 11 -1.90 -22.02 12.96
C ARG A 11 -2.94 -22.30 14.05
N GLU A 12 -2.53 -22.25 15.32
CA GLU A 12 -3.46 -22.22 16.45
C GLU A 12 -4.52 -21.11 16.25
N PRO A 13 -5.73 -21.24 16.81
CA PRO A 13 -6.77 -20.23 16.62
C PRO A 13 -6.37 -18.92 17.32
N LEU A 14 -5.80 -17.98 16.55
CA LEU A 14 -5.39 -16.63 16.96
C LEU A 14 -6.57 -15.70 17.34
N VAL A 15 -7.77 -16.23 17.54
CA VAL A 15 -9.02 -15.45 17.65
C VAL A 15 -8.99 -14.42 18.79
N PRO A 16 -8.48 -14.74 20.01
CA PRO A 16 -8.38 -13.74 21.08
C PRO A 16 -7.39 -12.61 20.77
N ALA A 17 -6.26 -12.95 20.13
CA ALA A 17 -5.24 -11.98 19.75
C ALA A 17 -5.72 -11.04 18.64
N ARG A 18 -6.50 -11.56 17.69
CA ARG A 18 -7.05 -10.78 16.58
C ARG A 18 -8.07 -9.75 17.05
N GLN A 19 -9.02 -10.14 17.90
CA GLN A 19 -10.03 -9.21 18.44
C GLN A 19 -9.39 -8.09 19.27
N LEU A 20 -8.39 -8.44 20.10
CA LEU A 20 -7.61 -7.45 20.83
C LEU A 20 -6.83 -6.52 19.88
N ALA A 21 -6.20 -7.06 18.83
CA ALA A 21 -5.50 -6.25 17.83
C ALA A 21 -6.44 -5.29 17.08
N GLU A 22 -7.64 -5.75 16.71
CA GLU A 22 -8.67 -4.92 16.08
C GLU A 22 -9.14 -3.79 17.00
N GLN A 23 -9.37 -4.08 18.29
CA GLN A 23 -9.75 -3.07 19.28
C GLN A 23 -8.63 -2.04 19.52
N VAL A 24 -7.39 -2.49 19.65
CA VAL A 24 -6.23 -1.59 19.84
C VAL A 24 -6.03 -0.72 18.60
N PHE A 25 -6.09 -1.31 17.42
CA PHE A 25 -5.92 -0.60 16.14
C PHE A 25 -7.02 0.46 15.94
N SER A 26 -8.28 0.12 16.20
CA SER A 26 -9.38 1.08 16.08
C SER A 26 -9.25 2.27 17.04
N ARG A 27 -8.61 2.09 18.21
CA ARG A 27 -8.41 3.17 19.19
C ARG A 27 -7.24 4.10 18.82
N THR A 28 -6.22 3.59 18.15
CA THR A 28 -4.98 4.33 17.90
C THR A 28 -4.90 4.93 16.49
N ALA A 29 -5.50 4.28 15.48
CA ALA A 29 -5.35 4.67 14.08
C ALA A 29 -6.18 5.89 13.66
N GLY A 30 -7.08 6.38 14.51
CA GLY A 30 -7.96 7.52 14.20
C GLY A 30 -9.03 7.25 13.15
N ALA A 31 -9.15 6.01 12.65
CA ALA A 31 -10.16 5.59 11.68
C ALA A 31 -10.66 4.14 11.97
N PRO A 32 -11.93 3.82 11.64
CA PRO A 32 -12.46 2.46 11.78
C PRO A 32 -11.74 1.46 10.87
N LEU A 33 -11.70 0.18 11.28
CA LEU A 33 -11.22 -0.91 10.44
C LEU A 33 -12.19 -1.14 9.27
N VAL A 34 -11.67 -1.15 8.04
CA VAL A 34 -12.43 -1.51 6.84
C VAL A 34 -12.02 -2.91 6.38
N ALA A 35 -12.99 -3.83 6.31
CA ALA A 35 -12.78 -5.20 5.83
C ALA A 35 -12.94 -5.30 4.31
N GLY A 36 -12.48 -6.41 3.71
CA GLY A 36 -12.66 -6.69 2.28
C GLY A 36 -11.70 -5.94 1.34
N ASN A 37 -10.70 -5.25 1.87
CA ASN A 37 -9.67 -4.60 1.07
C ASN A 37 -8.80 -5.64 0.35
N SER A 38 -8.50 -5.39 -0.92
CA SER A 38 -7.45 -6.09 -1.65
C SER A 38 -6.15 -5.32 -1.47
N LEU A 39 -5.07 -6.01 -1.11
CA LEU A 39 -3.76 -5.41 -0.86
C LEU A 39 -2.73 -6.06 -1.78
N ARG A 40 -1.96 -5.21 -2.46
CA ARG A 40 -0.74 -5.61 -3.18
C ARG A 40 0.44 -4.88 -2.57
N LEU A 41 1.40 -5.63 -2.03
CA LEU A 41 2.63 -5.06 -1.50
C LEU A 41 3.56 -4.68 -2.65
N LEU A 42 4.08 -3.45 -2.62
CA LEU A 42 5.06 -2.92 -3.57
C LEU A 42 6.35 -2.66 -2.80
N ARG A 43 7.43 -3.32 -3.19
CA ARG A 43 8.65 -3.38 -2.39
C ARG A 43 9.46 -2.09 -2.44
N ASP A 44 9.58 -1.49 -3.62
CA ASP A 44 10.45 -0.34 -3.85
C ASP A 44 9.98 0.52 -5.05
N ALA A 45 10.77 1.54 -5.36
CA ALA A 45 10.50 2.51 -6.42
C ALA A 45 10.24 1.89 -7.80
N ARG A 46 10.85 0.73 -8.09
CA ARG A 46 10.67 0.03 -9.37
C ARG A 46 9.27 -0.57 -9.49
N GLU A 47 8.66 -0.93 -8.37
CA GLU A 47 7.32 -1.51 -8.31
C GLU A 47 6.25 -0.43 -8.07
N ASN A 48 6.54 0.57 -7.24
CA ASN A 48 5.53 1.57 -6.85
C ASN A 48 5.35 2.67 -7.90
N TYR A 49 6.40 3.22 -8.53
CA TYR A 49 6.24 4.34 -9.46
C TYR A 49 5.43 3.96 -10.71
N PRO A 50 5.67 2.83 -11.39
CA PRO A 50 4.83 2.46 -12.53
C PRO A 50 3.36 2.27 -12.14
N ALA A 51 3.11 1.65 -10.98
CA ALA A 51 1.76 1.41 -10.48
C ALA A 51 1.03 2.71 -10.12
N TRP A 52 1.74 3.67 -9.52
CA TRP A 52 1.18 4.98 -9.20
C TRP A 52 0.90 5.78 -10.46
N ILE A 53 1.82 5.79 -11.43
CA ILE A 53 1.66 6.47 -12.72
C ILE A 53 0.44 5.92 -13.48
N GLU A 54 0.26 4.60 -13.50
CA GLU A 54 -0.93 3.97 -14.07
C GLU A 54 -2.21 4.41 -13.35
N ALA A 55 -2.22 4.38 -12.02
CA ALA A 55 -3.38 4.78 -11.21
C ALA A 55 -3.74 6.27 -11.39
N LEU A 56 -2.72 7.15 -11.42
CA LEU A 56 -2.88 8.57 -11.72
C LEU A 56 -3.46 8.76 -13.12
N GLY A 57 -2.93 8.05 -14.13
CA GLY A 57 -3.41 8.05 -15.51
C GLY A 57 -4.83 7.51 -15.68
N ALA A 58 -5.30 6.62 -14.81
CA ALA A 58 -6.65 6.05 -14.85
C ALA A 58 -7.69 6.87 -14.06
N ALA A 59 -7.26 7.82 -13.22
CA ALA A 59 -8.17 8.62 -12.40
C ALA A 59 -9.13 9.48 -13.25
N GLN A 60 -10.39 9.57 -12.81
CA GLN A 60 -11.48 10.23 -13.55
C GLN A 60 -12.11 11.44 -12.84
N LYS A 61 -12.04 11.51 -11.51
CA LYS A 61 -12.73 12.55 -10.72
C LYS A 61 -11.79 13.33 -9.80
N PHE A 62 -11.10 12.61 -8.92
CA PHE A 62 -10.21 13.21 -7.94
C PHE A 62 -8.91 12.41 -7.84
N ILE A 63 -7.81 13.14 -7.60
CA ILE A 63 -6.51 12.59 -7.24
C ILE A 63 -6.14 13.21 -5.90
N HIS A 64 -6.01 12.37 -4.87
CA HIS A 64 -5.41 12.75 -3.60
C HIS A 64 -4.00 12.18 -3.56
N PHE A 65 -3.00 13.03 -3.81
CA PHE A 65 -1.61 12.63 -3.88
C PHE A 65 -0.79 13.40 -2.85
N GLU A 66 -0.12 12.66 -1.97
CA GLU A 66 0.71 13.22 -0.90
C GLU A 66 2.13 12.66 -1.02
N SER A 67 3.12 13.54 -0.95
CA SER A 67 4.53 13.19 -0.91
C SER A 67 5.26 14.19 -0.02
N TYR A 68 6.27 13.74 0.71
CA TYR A 68 7.10 14.62 1.54
C TYR A 68 7.99 15.55 0.70
N ILE A 69 8.48 15.06 -0.45
CA ILE A 69 9.33 15.82 -1.37
C ILE A 69 8.95 15.48 -2.81
N ILE A 70 8.90 16.50 -3.66
CA ILE A 70 8.94 16.36 -5.11
C ILE A 70 10.19 17.11 -5.57
N HIS A 71 11.08 16.41 -6.25
CA HIS A 71 12.35 16.95 -6.72
C HIS A 71 12.30 17.20 -8.22
N GLU A 72 12.95 18.25 -8.72
CA GLU A 72 12.93 18.61 -10.14
C GLU A 72 13.93 17.77 -10.97
N ASP A 73 13.79 16.45 -10.88
CA ASP A 73 14.49 15.48 -11.71
C ASP A 73 13.53 14.81 -12.71
N ASP A 74 14.04 13.84 -13.47
CA ASP A 74 13.26 13.16 -14.50
C ASP A 74 12.04 12.43 -13.92
N VAL A 75 12.13 11.94 -12.69
CA VAL A 75 11.02 11.28 -12.03
C VAL A 75 9.98 12.32 -11.62
N GLY A 76 10.39 13.38 -10.91
CA GLY A 76 9.46 14.42 -10.49
C GLY A 76 8.78 15.14 -11.66
N ARG A 77 9.51 15.43 -12.74
CA ARG A 77 8.95 15.97 -13.98
C ARG A 77 7.88 15.05 -14.58
N ARG A 78 8.14 13.75 -14.64
CA ARG A 78 7.16 12.78 -15.15
C ARG A 78 5.87 12.76 -14.32
N PHE A 79 5.96 12.81 -12.99
CA PHE A 79 4.78 12.91 -12.14
C PHE A 79 4.04 14.24 -12.36
N ALA A 80 4.76 15.35 -12.49
CA ALA A 80 4.17 16.66 -12.77
C ALA A 80 3.44 16.70 -14.12
N GLU A 81 4.03 16.13 -15.17
CA GLU A 81 3.40 16.01 -16.49
C GLU A 81 2.07 15.26 -16.44
N ILE A 82 2.01 14.13 -15.72
CA ILE A 82 0.77 13.34 -15.59
C ILE A 82 -0.28 14.13 -14.81
N LEU A 83 0.10 14.75 -13.69
CA LEU A 83 -0.82 15.48 -12.83
C LEU A 83 -1.37 16.74 -13.51
N THR A 84 -0.57 17.44 -14.30
CA THR A 84 -1.01 18.64 -15.04
C THR A 84 -1.85 18.31 -16.27
N ALA A 85 -1.79 17.07 -16.76
CA ALA A 85 -2.63 16.59 -17.86
C ALA A 85 -4.01 16.06 -17.42
N LYS A 86 -4.32 16.10 -16.12
CA LYS A 86 -5.57 15.63 -15.52
C LYS A 86 -6.50 16.77 -15.13
#